data_AF-A0A5J6FBA3-F1
#
_entry.id   AF-A0A5J6FBA3-F1
#
_cell.length_a   1.000
_cell.length_b   1.000
_cell.length_c   1.000
_cell.angle_alpha   90.00
_cell.angle_beta   90.00
_cell.angle_gamma   90.00
#
_symmetry.space_group_name_H-M   'P 1'
#
loop_
_entity.id
_entity.type
_entity.pdbx_description
1 polymer ?
#
loop_
_entity_poly.entity_id
_entity_poly.type
_entity_poly.pdbx_seq_one_letter_code
_entity_poly.pdbx_strand_id
1 'polypeptide(L)'
;MSARKWPGVAQRVLLLCFLALVLIGLFVEYPFPWWGVLLPLVLAWLAAFADGRAASRDIGAAPREPVEVLPPVAGRWSALNSPADRVPSHGIHAFGQTYAIDIVAEGPGKGAEAGGDTGDTEAGGQTGGATGSTEADGPAGERPGFTWLWPPARSPRAFPAFGAPLLAVADATVVAVTDTQRDHLSRTSLPGLAYLLLVEGDMRALAGAHRVFGNHVVLDLGDGTYAAYAHVRRGSSLVRVGDRVRAGEPIARCGNSGNSSEPHVHFQLMDSPRLDVARGIPFTWEGVGVPANGETFLVGPAVGGDC
;
A
#
# COMPACT_ATOMS: atom_id res chain seq x y z
N MET A 1 9.19 3.57 26.87
CA MET A 1 8.82 3.96 25.49
C MET A 1 10.07 3.88 24.62
N SER A 2 10.00 3.26 23.44
CA SER A 2 11.18 3.11 22.55
C SER A 2 11.71 4.47 22.08
N ALA A 3 13.05 4.64 22.09
CA ALA A 3 13.73 5.85 21.63
C ALA A 3 13.36 6.23 20.19
N ARG A 4 12.98 5.25 19.36
CA ARG A 4 12.56 5.44 17.96
C ARG A 4 11.26 6.25 17.79
N LYS A 5 10.45 6.42 18.85
CA LYS A 5 9.17 7.17 18.77
C LYS A 5 9.34 8.68 18.82
N TRP A 6 10.38 9.17 19.49
CA TRP A 6 10.54 10.59 19.80
C TRP A 6 10.72 11.49 18.58
N PRO A 7 11.51 11.11 17.55
CA PRO A 7 11.69 11.95 16.37
C PRO A 7 10.36 12.25 15.66
N GLY A 8 9.52 11.24 15.44
CA GLY A 8 8.22 11.40 14.78
C GLY A 8 7.21 12.22 15.61
N VAL A 9 7.23 12.08 16.95
CA VAL A 9 6.37 12.89 17.84
C VAL A 9 6.84 14.35 17.85
N ALA A 10 8.15 14.59 18.02
CA ALA A 10 8.73 15.93 18.03
C ALA A 10 8.45 16.67 16.71
N GLN A 11 8.63 15.99 15.58
CA GLN A 11 8.31 16.52 14.26
C GLN A 11 6.84 16.95 14.16
N ARG A 12 5.89 16.11 14.60
CA ARG A 12 4.46 16.45 14.58
C ARG A 12 4.13 17.64 15.47
N VAL A 13 4.70 17.70 16.68
CA VAL A 13 4.53 18.84 17.60
C VAL A 13 5.03 20.12 16.95
N LEU A 14 6.22 20.10 16.35
CA LEU A 14 6.80 21.25 15.65
C LEU A 14 5.92 21.73 14.48
N LEU A 15 5.31 20.81 13.74
CA LEU A 15 4.40 21.14 12.62
C LEU A 15 3.06 21.69 13.10
N LEU A 16 2.54 21.19 14.22
CA LEU A 16 1.36 21.77 14.87
C LEU A 16 1.66 23.16 15.43
N CYS A 17 2.83 23.36 16.04
CA CYS A 17 3.29 24.68 16.47
C CYS A 17 3.42 25.64 15.29
N PHE A 18 4.00 25.19 14.18
CA PHE A 18 4.07 25.97 12.93
C PHE A 18 2.67 26.41 12.47
N LEU A 19 1.73 25.45 12.35
CA LEU A 19 0.37 25.76 11.91
C LEU A 19 -0.35 26.72 12.87
N ALA A 20 -0.18 26.54 14.18
CA ALA A 20 -0.74 27.44 15.18
C ALA A 20 -0.20 28.87 15.04
N LEU A 21 1.11 29.03 14.79
CA LEU A 21 1.71 30.33 14.52
C LEU A 21 1.25 30.92 13.18
N VAL A 22 1.00 30.13 12.14
CA VAL A 22 0.40 30.68 10.92
C VAL A 22 -1.01 31.21 11.22
N LEU A 23 -1.83 30.45 11.93
CA LEU A 23 -3.21 30.82 12.26
C LEU A 23 -3.30 32.05 13.18
N ILE A 24 -2.49 32.12 14.23
CA ILE A 24 -2.45 33.27 15.14
C ILE A 24 -2.03 34.54 14.36
N GLY A 25 -1.11 34.41 13.40
CA GLY A 25 -0.64 35.51 12.57
C GLY A 25 -1.71 36.12 11.65
N LEU A 26 -2.85 35.43 11.46
CA LEU A 26 -4.00 35.98 10.75
C LEU A 26 -4.79 37.02 11.58
N PHE A 27 -4.60 37.02 12.90
CA PHE A 27 -5.36 37.87 13.83
C PHE A 27 -4.47 38.80 14.67
N VAL A 28 -3.18 38.49 14.78
CA VAL A 28 -2.24 39.16 15.68
C VAL A 28 -0.93 39.45 14.95
N GLU A 29 -0.43 40.68 15.10
CA GLU A 29 0.93 41.02 14.68
C GLU A 29 1.96 40.45 15.67
N TYR A 30 2.97 39.78 15.15
CA TYR A 30 3.99 39.17 15.99
C TYR A 30 4.98 40.21 16.53
N PRO A 31 5.40 40.10 17.82
CA PRO A 31 6.45 40.94 18.38
C PRO A 31 7.86 40.51 17.91
N PHE A 32 7.95 39.71 16.86
CA PHE A 32 9.16 39.18 16.25
C PHE A 32 9.02 39.13 14.72
N PRO A 33 10.14 39.03 13.97
CA PRO A 33 10.08 38.99 12.50
C PRO A 33 9.27 37.81 11.96
N TRP A 34 8.52 38.03 10.88
CA TRP A 34 7.62 37.01 10.30
C TRP A 34 8.32 35.69 9.94
N TRP A 35 9.61 35.71 9.58
CA TRP A 35 10.37 34.49 9.28
C TRP A 35 10.54 33.59 10.51
N GLY A 36 10.41 34.12 11.73
CA GLY A 36 10.42 33.34 12.97
C GLY A 36 9.29 32.31 13.03
N VAL A 37 8.18 32.57 12.33
CA VAL A 37 7.08 31.60 12.16
C VAL A 37 7.56 30.34 11.45
N LEU A 38 8.57 30.42 10.56
CA LEU A 38 9.10 29.26 9.83
C LEU A 38 10.03 28.38 10.70
N LEU A 39 10.46 28.84 11.88
CA LEU A 39 11.44 28.12 12.68
C LEU A 39 10.96 26.71 13.09
N PRO A 40 9.72 26.49 13.58
CA PRO A 40 9.25 25.14 13.88
C PRO A 40 9.16 24.25 12.64
N LEU A 41 8.83 24.81 11.46
CA LEU A 41 8.82 24.06 10.20
C LEU A 41 10.23 23.60 9.81
N VAL A 42 11.23 24.47 9.91
CA VAL A 42 12.64 24.14 9.64
C VAL A 42 13.14 23.08 10.63
N LEU A 43 12.85 23.24 11.92
CA LEU A 43 13.22 22.26 12.95
C LEU A 43 12.54 20.90 12.72
N ALA A 44 11.29 20.89 12.26
CA ALA A 44 10.58 19.66 11.90
C ALA A 44 11.26 18.95 10.73
N TRP A 45 11.68 19.70 9.70
CA TRP A 45 12.45 19.18 8.57
C TRP A 45 13.81 18.62 9.00
N LEU A 46 14.54 19.33 9.86
CA LEU A 46 15.82 18.85 10.41
C LEU A 46 15.64 17.57 11.23
N ALA A 47 14.59 17.49 12.04
CA ALA A 47 14.26 16.29 12.80
C ALA A 47 13.93 15.09 11.89
N ALA A 48 13.15 15.30 10.82
CA ALA A 48 12.84 14.27 9.83
C ALA A 48 14.10 13.79 9.09
N PHE A 49 14.96 14.73 8.67
CA PHE A 49 16.22 14.42 8.02
C PHE A 49 17.17 13.64 8.94
N ALA A 50 17.25 14.04 10.21
CA ALA A 50 18.04 13.34 11.21
C ALA A 50 17.53 11.92 11.47
N ASP A 51 16.22 11.71 11.56
CA ASP A 51 15.62 10.37 11.69
C ASP A 51 15.90 9.51 10.46
N GLY A 52 15.77 10.05 9.25
CA GLY A 52 16.12 9.34 8.03
C GLY A 52 17.59 8.92 8.01
N ARG A 53 18.51 9.81 8.40
CA ARG A 53 19.95 9.51 8.53
C ARG A 53 20.23 8.48 9.61
N ALA A 54 19.51 8.50 10.73
CA ALA A 54 19.61 7.49 11.77
C ALA A 54 19.11 6.13 11.27
N ALA A 55 17.97 6.10 10.57
CA ALA A 55 17.43 4.89 9.97
C ALA A 55 18.41 4.24 8.99
N SER A 56 19.03 5.02 8.09
CA SER A 56 20.04 4.51 7.16
C SER A 56 21.25 3.93 7.91
N ARG A 57 21.68 4.56 9.00
CA ARG A 57 22.79 4.05 9.83
C ARG A 57 22.40 2.76 10.55
N ASP A 58 21.22 2.69 11.15
CA ASP A 58 20.73 1.51 11.86
C ASP A 58 20.67 0.30 10.92
N ILE A 59 20.12 0.49 9.73
CA ILE A 59 20.00 -0.54 8.69
C ILE A 59 21.39 -0.98 8.20
N GLY A 60 22.31 -0.04 7.99
CA GLY A 60 23.68 -0.36 7.60
C GLY A 60 24.52 -1.01 8.70
N ALA A 61 24.23 -0.71 9.97
CA ALA A 61 24.96 -1.25 11.13
C ALA A 61 24.53 -2.67 11.50
N ALA A 62 23.31 -3.07 11.17
CA ALA A 62 22.80 -4.42 11.37
C ALA A 62 22.17 -4.97 10.08
N PRO A 63 22.99 -5.28 9.06
CA PRO A 63 22.50 -5.93 7.85
C PRO A 63 21.82 -7.25 8.21
N ARG A 64 20.61 -7.47 7.70
CA ARG A 64 19.92 -8.75 7.80
C ARG A 64 19.97 -9.44 6.45
N GLU A 65 20.13 -10.76 6.45
CA GLU A 65 19.96 -11.53 5.23
C GLU A 65 18.50 -11.44 4.74
N PRO A 66 18.26 -11.50 3.42
CA PRO A 66 16.92 -11.54 2.89
C PRO A 66 16.13 -12.71 3.47
N VAL A 67 14.95 -12.42 4.01
CA VAL A 67 14.02 -13.45 4.49
C VAL A 67 13.22 -13.96 3.30
N GLU A 68 13.27 -15.26 3.04
CA GLU A 68 12.45 -15.90 2.01
C GLU A 68 11.02 -16.13 2.53
N VAL A 69 10.02 -15.71 1.75
CA VAL A 69 8.60 -15.88 2.05
C VAL A 69 7.81 -16.17 0.77
N LEU A 70 6.58 -16.65 0.86
CA LEU A 70 5.73 -16.80 -0.32
C LEU A 70 5.35 -15.44 -0.93
N PRO A 71 5.08 -15.37 -2.24
CA PRO A 71 4.45 -14.19 -2.82
C PRO A 71 3.07 -13.90 -2.17
N PRO A 72 2.71 -12.62 -1.92
CA PRO A 72 1.46 -12.25 -1.26
C PRO A 72 0.23 -12.36 -2.16
N VAL A 73 0.38 -12.88 -3.38
CA VAL A 73 -0.63 -12.89 -4.45
C VAL A 73 -0.46 -14.11 -5.34
N ALA A 74 -1.48 -14.44 -6.12
CA ALA A 74 -1.42 -15.46 -7.17
C ALA A 74 -1.71 -14.86 -8.55
N GLY A 75 -1.25 -15.51 -9.63
CA GLY A 75 -1.51 -15.09 -11.01
C GLY A 75 -0.44 -14.16 -11.57
N ARG A 76 -0.82 -13.29 -12.52
CA ARG A 76 0.09 -12.42 -13.29
C ARG A 76 0.15 -11.00 -12.74
N TRP A 77 1.34 -10.59 -12.34
CA TRP A 77 1.60 -9.30 -11.69
C TRP A 77 2.86 -8.66 -12.25
N SER A 78 3.00 -7.35 -12.08
CA SER A 78 4.24 -6.62 -12.37
C SER A 78 4.64 -5.77 -11.18
N ALA A 79 5.94 -5.53 -11.00
CA ALA A 79 6.42 -4.58 -10.01
C ALA A 79 6.38 -3.14 -10.55
N LEU A 80 5.90 -2.20 -9.73
CA LEU A 80 5.84 -0.77 -10.01
C LEU A 80 7.00 -0.02 -9.34
N ASN A 81 7.22 -0.30 -8.06
CA ASN A 81 8.34 0.18 -7.27
C ASN A 81 8.95 -1.01 -6.54
N SER A 82 10.24 -1.27 -6.74
CA SER A 82 10.91 -2.47 -6.24
C SER A 82 12.25 -2.15 -5.58
N PRO A 83 12.61 -2.89 -4.51
CA PRO A 83 13.94 -2.81 -3.93
C PRO A 83 15.03 -3.47 -4.79
N ALA A 84 14.66 -4.21 -5.84
CA ALA A 84 15.62 -4.75 -6.80
C ALA A 84 16.37 -3.63 -7.57
N ASP A 85 15.67 -2.53 -7.89
CA ASP A 85 16.26 -1.40 -8.62
C ASP A 85 16.90 -0.37 -7.71
N ARG A 86 16.32 -0.14 -6.53
CA ARG A 86 16.75 0.93 -5.63
C ARG A 86 16.43 0.61 -4.18
N VAL A 87 17.38 0.85 -3.28
CA VAL A 87 17.16 0.82 -1.84
C VAL A 87 17.54 2.18 -1.23
N PRO A 88 16.62 2.88 -0.53
CA PRO A 88 15.22 2.53 -0.30
C PRO A 88 14.36 2.67 -1.57
N SER A 89 13.46 1.70 -1.81
CA SER A 89 12.65 1.61 -3.04
C SER A 89 11.72 2.79 -3.23
N HIS A 90 11.11 3.27 -2.14
CA HIS A 90 10.20 4.41 -2.13
C HIS A 90 10.92 5.74 -1.79
N GLY A 91 12.25 5.74 -1.83
CA GLY A 91 13.07 6.92 -1.48
C GLY A 91 13.10 7.24 0.02
N ILE A 92 12.41 6.46 0.87
CA ILE A 92 12.31 6.68 2.31
C ILE A 92 12.58 5.40 3.10
N HIS A 93 13.25 5.52 4.25
CA HIS A 93 13.40 4.43 5.22
C HIS A 93 12.28 4.43 6.27
N ALA A 94 11.54 5.53 6.36
CA ALA A 94 10.46 5.69 7.31
C ALA A 94 9.37 4.63 7.07
N PHE A 95 8.68 4.31 8.15
CA PHE A 95 7.59 3.34 8.17
C PHE A 95 7.93 1.92 7.71
N GLY A 96 9.19 1.51 7.79
CA GLY A 96 9.64 0.19 7.34
C GLY A 96 9.75 0.04 5.82
N GLN A 97 9.59 1.11 5.05
CA GLN A 97 9.49 1.05 3.58
C GLN A 97 10.82 0.88 2.84
N THR A 98 11.92 0.57 3.54
CA THR A 98 13.26 0.49 2.92
C THR A 98 13.30 -0.53 1.79
N TYR A 99 12.70 -1.69 2.01
CA TYR A 99 12.62 -2.78 1.05
C TYR A 99 11.18 -3.03 0.60
N ALA A 100 10.29 -2.04 0.70
CA ALA A 100 8.90 -2.23 0.28
C ALA A 100 8.80 -2.45 -1.23
N ILE A 101 7.80 -3.19 -1.67
CA ILE A 101 7.49 -3.40 -3.08
C ILE A 101 6.03 -3.05 -3.36
N ASP A 102 5.79 -2.37 -4.47
CA ASP A 102 4.47 -2.15 -5.02
C ASP A 102 4.27 -3.06 -6.22
N ILE A 103 3.22 -3.88 -6.21
CA ILE A 103 2.87 -4.74 -7.34
C ILE A 103 1.43 -4.51 -7.79
N VAL A 104 1.23 -4.67 -9.10
CA VAL A 104 -0.04 -4.44 -9.79
C VAL A 104 -0.40 -5.66 -10.64
N ALA A 105 -1.68 -5.98 -10.72
CA ALA A 105 -2.14 -7.08 -11.57
C ALA A 105 -2.29 -6.60 -13.02
N GLU A 106 -1.83 -7.42 -13.97
CA GLU A 106 -1.87 -7.13 -15.41
C GLU A 106 -3.21 -7.51 -16.07
N GLY A 107 -4.08 -8.20 -15.34
CA GLY A 107 -5.30 -8.80 -15.88
C GLY A 107 -5.06 -10.11 -16.65
N PRO A 108 -6.13 -10.80 -17.08
CA PRO A 108 -5.98 -11.96 -17.95
C PRO A 108 -5.48 -11.45 -19.31
N GLY A 109 -4.20 -11.69 -19.62
CA GLY A 109 -3.61 -11.26 -20.89
C GLY A 109 -4.45 -11.72 -22.09
N LYS A 110 -4.36 -11.00 -23.22
CA LYS A 110 -5.06 -11.34 -24.48
C LYS A 110 -4.81 -12.81 -24.85
N GLY A 111 -5.73 -13.70 -24.54
CA GLY A 111 -5.59 -15.14 -24.79
C GLY A 111 -6.31 -16.07 -23.81
N ALA A 112 -6.84 -15.58 -22.69
CA ALA A 112 -7.55 -16.41 -21.70
C ALA A 112 -9.09 -16.40 -21.81
N GLU A 113 -9.65 -15.87 -22.91
CA GLU A 113 -11.09 -15.97 -23.20
C GLU A 113 -11.32 -16.67 -24.55
N ALA A 114 -11.88 -17.89 -24.48
CA ALA A 114 -12.64 -18.65 -25.48
C ALA A 114 -12.26 -20.15 -25.50
N GLY A 115 -12.47 -20.82 -24.37
CA GLY A 115 -12.60 -22.28 -24.29
C GLY A 115 -13.98 -22.65 -23.76
N GLY A 116 -15.02 -22.00 -24.29
CA GLY A 116 -16.43 -22.27 -23.96
C GLY A 116 -17.11 -22.81 -25.20
N ASP A 117 -17.26 -24.13 -25.22
CA ASP A 117 -18.02 -24.91 -26.19
C ASP A 117 -19.45 -24.34 -26.37
N THR A 118 -19.76 -23.79 -27.54
CA THR A 118 -21.11 -23.38 -27.92
C THR A 118 -21.75 -24.50 -28.72
N GLY A 119 -22.53 -25.34 -28.02
CA GLY A 119 -23.53 -26.22 -28.60
C GLY A 119 -24.89 -25.52 -28.63
N ASP A 120 -25.50 -25.51 -29.81
CA ASP A 120 -26.70 -24.80 -30.25
C ASP A 120 -28.00 -25.09 -29.45
N THR A 121 -28.90 -24.10 -29.35
CA THR A 121 -30.20 -24.04 -30.10
C THR A 121 -31.21 -23.08 -29.43
N GLU A 122 -31.88 -22.31 -30.28
CA GLU A 122 -32.89 -21.26 -30.07
C GLU A 122 -34.18 -21.69 -29.34
N ALA A 123 -34.86 -20.73 -28.66
CA ALA A 123 -36.22 -20.28 -29.00
C ALA A 123 -36.84 -19.30 -27.97
N GLY A 124 -37.20 -18.09 -28.45
CA GLY A 124 -38.48 -17.38 -28.21
C GLY A 124 -38.92 -16.91 -26.81
N GLY A 125 -39.29 -15.63 -26.71
CA GLY A 125 -40.28 -15.16 -25.72
C GLY A 125 -40.01 -13.78 -25.12
N GLN A 126 -40.97 -12.86 -25.30
CA GLN A 126 -40.89 -11.43 -25.00
C GLN A 126 -41.52 -11.09 -23.64
N THR A 127 -41.17 -9.92 -23.10
CA THR A 127 -41.86 -9.05 -22.11
C THR A 127 -41.46 -9.13 -20.62
N GLY A 128 -41.35 -7.94 -20.00
CA GLY A 128 -41.50 -7.74 -18.55
C GLY A 128 -40.36 -6.99 -17.87
N GLY A 129 -40.51 -5.69 -17.66
CA GLY A 129 -39.55 -4.87 -16.92
C GLY A 129 -39.57 -5.13 -15.41
N ALA A 130 -38.39 -5.07 -14.81
CA ALA A 130 -38.18 -4.68 -13.42
C ALA A 130 -36.75 -4.17 -13.28
N THR A 131 -36.61 -2.91 -12.86
CA THR A 131 -35.35 -2.28 -12.50
C THR A 131 -34.79 -2.95 -11.25
N GLY A 132 -33.95 -3.97 -11.44
CA GLY A 132 -33.05 -4.51 -10.43
C GLY A 132 -31.63 -4.20 -10.85
N SER A 133 -30.97 -3.28 -10.16
CA SER A 133 -29.54 -3.04 -10.28
C SER A 133 -28.79 -4.23 -9.68
N THR A 134 -28.65 -5.29 -10.47
CA THR A 134 -27.75 -6.40 -10.16
C THR A 134 -26.32 -5.89 -10.33
N GLU A 135 -25.65 -5.61 -9.21
CA GLU A 135 -24.21 -5.37 -9.15
C GLU A 135 -23.48 -6.67 -9.58
N ALA A 136 -23.26 -6.82 -10.88
CA ALA A 136 -22.45 -7.89 -11.43
C ALA A 136 -20.97 -7.46 -11.40
N ASP A 137 -20.18 -8.11 -10.55
CA ASP A 137 -18.71 -8.09 -10.59
C ASP A 137 -18.26 -8.79 -11.90
N GLY A 138 -18.18 -8.03 -12.99
CA GLY A 138 -17.55 -8.49 -14.23
C GLY A 138 -16.01 -8.51 -14.10
N PRO A 139 -15.31 -9.39 -14.83
CA PRO A 139 -13.85 -9.45 -14.77
C PRO A 139 -13.24 -8.12 -15.24
N ALA A 140 -12.32 -7.59 -14.44
CA ALA A 140 -11.56 -6.42 -14.84
C ALA A 140 -10.67 -6.78 -16.05
N GLY A 141 -10.88 -6.08 -17.17
CA GLY A 141 -10.04 -6.17 -18.38
C GLY A 141 -8.62 -5.64 -18.16
N GLU A 142 -7.83 -5.47 -19.22
CA GLU A 142 -6.46 -4.97 -19.13
C GLU A 142 -6.32 -3.72 -18.23
N ARG A 143 -5.22 -3.65 -17.46
CA ARG A 143 -4.96 -2.54 -16.55
C ARG A 143 -4.96 -1.21 -17.32
N PRO A 144 -5.80 -0.23 -16.91
CA PRO A 144 -5.80 1.08 -17.56
C PRO A 144 -4.45 1.80 -17.40
N GLY A 145 -3.89 2.27 -18.51
CA GLY A 145 -2.67 3.09 -18.50
C GLY A 145 -2.88 4.52 -17.96
N PHE A 146 -1.75 5.20 -17.72
CA PHE A 146 -1.72 6.61 -17.34
C PHE A 146 -2.35 7.50 -18.42
N THR A 147 -3.10 8.52 -18.02
CA THR A 147 -3.71 9.49 -18.94
C THR A 147 -3.23 10.92 -18.70
N TRP A 148 -3.09 11.70 -19.78
CA TRP A 148 -2.62 13.08 -19.65
C TRP A 148 -3.66 14.03 -19.04
N LEU A 149 -4.96 13.84 -19.33
CA LEU A 149 -5.99 14.77 -18.87
C LEU A 149 -7.33 14.10 -18.53
N TRP A 150 -7.80 13.21 -19.40
CA TRP A 150 -9.12 12.58 -19.27
C TRP A 150 -9.06 11.05 -19.42
N PRO A 151 -9.84 10.28 -18.64
CA PRO A 151 -10.57 10.72 -17.46
C PRO A 151 -9.60 11.16 -16.35
N PRO A 152 -9.98 12.14 -15.50
CA PRO A 152 -9.10 12.64 -14.43
C PRO A 152 -8.92 11.61 -13.30
N ALA A 153 -9.90 10.72 -13.13
CA ALA A 153 -9.87 9.64 -12.16
C ALA A 153 -10.72 8.47 -12.66
N ARG A 154 -10.41 7.25 -12.23
CA ARG A 154 -11.22 6.06 -12.55
C ARG A 154 -11.72 5.39 -11.27
N SER A 155 -12.82 4.66 -11.39
CA SER A 155 -13.24 3.74 -10.34
C SER A 155 -12.14 2.72 -10.07
N PRO A 156 -11.85 2.35 -8.81
CA PRO A 156 -10.94 1.25 -8.49
C PRO A 156 -11.30 -0.06 -9.18
N ARG A 157 -12.61 -0.31 -9.40
CA ARG A 157 -13.10 -1.51 -10.09
C ARG A 157 -12.63 -1.61 -11.56
N ALA A 158 -12.11 -0.53 -12.14
CA ALA A 158 -11.53 -0.56 -13.48
C ALA A 158 -10.14 -1.20 -13.53
N PHE A 159 -9.53 -1.55 -12.40
CA PHE A 159 -8.18 -2.11 -12.32
C PHE A 159 -8.22 -3.58 -11.88
N PRO A 160 -7.49 -4.48 -12.54
CA PRO A 160 -7.44 -5.90 -12.19
C PRO A 160 -7.05 -6.21 -10.75
N ALA A 161 -6.20 -5.39 -10.16
CA ALA A 161 -5.74 -5.60 -8.79
C ALA A 161 -6.88 -5.39 -7.77
N PHE A 162 -7.87 -4.54 -8.07
CA PHE A 162 -8.92 -4.24 -7.10
C PHE A 162 -9.80 -5.46 -6.82
N GLY A 163 -9.83 -5.89 -5.56
CA GLY A 163 -10.55 -7.09 -5.14
C GLY A 163 -9.75 -8.40 -5.26
N ALA A 164 -8.53 -8.36 -5.82
CA ALA A 164 -7.66 -9.52 -5.91
C ALA A 164 -7.32 -10.06 -4.51
N PRO A 165 -7.29 -11.40 -4.30
CA PRO A 165 -6.95 -11.99 -3.00
C PRO A 165 -5.54 -11.62 -2.56
N LEU A 166 -5.39 -11.28 -1.28
CA LEU A 166 -4.10 -11.15 -0.61
C LEU A 166 -3.87 -12.39 0.23
N LEU A 167 -2.69 -12.99 0.09
CA LEU A 167 -2.32 -14.25 0.73
C LEU A 167 -1.29 -14.01 1.84
N ALA A 168 -1.40 -14.78 2.92
CA ALA A 168 -0.38 -14.84 3.96
C ALA A 168 0.94 -15.35 3.35
N VAL A 169 2.02 -14.60 3.54
CA VAL A 169 3.33 -14.94 2.97
C VAL A 169 4.06 -16.06 3.73
N ALA A 170 3.61 -16.39 4.94
CA ALA A 170 4.14 -17.46 5.77
C ALA A 170 3.10 -17.83 6.85
N ASP A 171 3.35 -18.92 7.58
CA ASP A 171 2.62 -19.20 8.82
C ASP A 171 2.85 -18.05 9.80
N ALA A 172 1.78 -17.46 10.32
CA ALA A 172 1.88 -16.23 11.08
C ALA A 172 0.73 -16.01 12.06
N THR A 173 0.92 -15.04 12.97
CA THR A 173 -0.15 -14.50 13.82
C THR A 173 -0.52 -13.11 13.36
N VAL A 174 -1.81 -12.82 13.23
CA VAL A 174 -2.30 -11.49 12.85
C VAL A 174 -2.16 -10.54 14.03
N VAL A 175 -1.38 -9.46 13.88
CA VAL A 175 -1.10 -8.50 14.97
C VAL A 175 -1.71 -7.11 14.75
N ALA A 176 -2.10 -6.77 13.53
CA ALA A 176 -2.89 -5.57 13.26
C ALA A 176 -3.80 -5.76 12.04
N VAL A 177 -5.01 -5.22 12.12
CA VAL A 177 -5.98 -5.15 11.01
C VAL A 177 -6.65 -3.78 11.06
N THR A 178 -6.71 -3.09 9.92
CA THR A 178 -7.54 -1.92 9.71
C THR A 178 -8.22 -2.06 8.36
N ASP A 179 -9.53 -1.99 8.29
CA ASP A 179 -10.31 -2.20 7.06
C ASP A 179 -11.47 -1.19 6.90
N THR A 180 -11.44 -0.10 7.66
CA THR A 180 -12.57 0.84 7.78
C THR A 180 -12.50 2.04 6.83
N GLN A 181 -11.31 2.40 6.34
CA GLN A 181 -11.10 3.55 5.45
C GLN A 181 -11.69 3.27 4.06
N ARG A 182 -12.28 4.29 3.44
CA ARG A 182 -12.84 4.17 2.09
C ARG A 182 -11.76 4.11 1.03
N ASP A 183 -11.97 3.23 0.05
CA ASP A 183 -11.24 3.25 -1.20
C ASP A 183 -11.62 4.51 -2.00
N HIS A 184 -10.63 5.20 -2.54
CA HIS A 184 -10.82 6.42 -3.33
C HIS A 184 -10.68 6.13 -4.82
N LEU A 185 -11.06 7.08 -5.68
CA LEU A 185 -10.82 6.98 -7.12
C LEU A 185 -9.31 6.95 -7.43
N SER A 186 -8.95 6.44 -8.61
CA SER A 186 -7.55 6.45 -9.06
C SER A 186 -7.07 7.88 -9.34
N ARG A 187 -5.76 8.06 -9.23
CA ARG A 187 -5.02 9.28 -9.52
C ARG A 187 -4.03 9.05 -10.66
N THR A 188 -4.37 8.14 -11.57
CA THR A 188 -3.58 7.75 -12.76
C THR A 188 -3.76 8.71 -13.93
N SER A 189 -3.91 9.99 -13.62
CA SER A 189 -3.91 11.08 -14.58
C SER A 189 -3.01 12.21 -14.10
N LEU A 190 -2.61 13.12 -14.97
CA LEU A 190 -1.81 14.28 -14.57
C LEU A 190 -2.51 15.17 -13.53
N PRO A 191 -3.81 15.53 -13.70
CA PRO A 191 -4.56 16.22 -12.66
C PRO A 191 -4.66 15.42 -11.34
N GLY A 192 -4.89 14.10 -11.44
CA GLY A 192 -4.98 13.22 -10.28
C GLY A 192 -3.65 13.10 -9.53
N LEU A 193 -2.55 12.98 -10.25
CA LEU A 193 -1.20 12.92 -9.69
C LEU A 193 -0.79 14.26 -9.08
N ALA A 194 -1.11 15.38 -9.74
CA ALA A 194 -0.89 16.71 -9.17
C ALA A 194 -1.68 16.87 -7.85
N TYR A 195 -2.93 16.42 -7.80
CA TYR A 195 -3.72 16.41 -6.56
C TYR A 195 -3.07 15.54 -5.47
N LEU A 196 -2.61 14.32 -5.83
CA LEU A 196 -1.90 13.44 -4.90
C LEU A 196 -0.67 14.13 -4.31
N LEU A 197 0.18 14.69 -5.16
CA LEU A 197 1.48 15.24 -4.77
C LEU A 197 1.36 16.58 -4.05
N LEU A 198 0.48 17.47 -4.52
CA LEU A 198 0.43 18.87 -4.05
C LEU A 198 -0.57 19.09 -2.92
N VAL A 199 -1.55 18.19 -2.74
CA VAL A 199 -2.65 18.39 -1.78
C VAL A 199 -2.69 17.28 -0.74
N GLU A 200 -2.67 16.02 -1.14
CA GLU A 200 -2.94 14.91 -0.22
C GLU A 200 -1.70 14.27 0.42
N GLY A 201 -0.59 14.17 -0.31
CA GLY A 201 0.58 13.39 0.09
C GLY A 201 1.18 13.87 1.41
N ASP A 202 1.54 15.15 1.47
CA ASP A 202 2.12 15.76 2.67
C ASP A 202 1.13 15.75 3.84
N MET A 203 -0.15 16.04 3.60
CA MET A 203 -1.18 16.00 4.64
C MET A 203 -1.35 14.59 5.25
N ARG A 204 -1.29 13.54 4.43
CA ARG A 204 -1.42 12.15 4.89
C ARG A 204 -0.18 11.71 5.64
N ALA A 205 1.01 12.10 5.18
CA ALA A 205 2.26 11.85 5.90
C ALA A 205 2.25 12.51 7.30
N LEU A 206 1.77 13.76 7.38
CA LEU A 206 1.58 14.49 8.64
C LEU A 206 0.58 13.81 9.58
N ALA A 207 -0.51 13.27 9.03
CA ALA A 207 -1.51 12.53 9.78
C ALA A 207 -1.03 11.13 10.24
N GLY A 208 0.13 10.68 9.76
CA GLY A 208 0.85 9.50 10.25
C GLY A 208 0.64 8.23 9.43
N ALA A 209 1.42 7.18 9.77
CA ALA A 209 1.53 5.94 9.00
C ALA A 209 0.17 5.31 8.60
N HIS A 210 -0.84 5.39 9.48
CA HIS A 210 -2.18 4.85 9.21
C HIS A 210 -2.90 5.50 8.01
N ARG A 211 -2.62 6.78 7.71
CA ARG A 211 -3.18 7.46 6.52
C ARG A 211 -2.38 7.18 5.26
N VAL A 212 -1.10 6.89 5.41
CA VAL A 212 -0.22 6.50 4.31
C VAL A 212 -0.58 5.09 3.85
N PHE A 213 -0.55 4.12 4.76
CA PHE A 213 -0.87 2.72 4.46
C PHE A 213 -2.36 2.50 4.19
N GLY A 214 -3.24 3.35 4.72
CA GLY A 214 -4.68 3.14 4.61
C GLY A 214 -5.14 1.95 5.44
N ASN A 215 -6.06 1.17 4.89
CA ASN A 215 -6.40 -0.14 5.44
C ASN A 215 -5.21 -1.07 5.25
N HIS A 216 -4.91 -1.88 6.25
CA HIS A 216 -3.72 -2.73 6.24
C HIS A 216 -3.90 -3.96 7.13
N VAL A 217 -3.10 -4.98 6.85
CA VAL A 217 -2.92 -6.15 7.70
C VAL A 217 -1.43 -6.26 8.04
N VAL A 218 -1.13 -6.54 9.31
CA VAL A 218 0.23 -6.86 9.77
C VAL A 218 0.23 -8.26 10.36
N LEU A 219 1.15 -9.09 9.88
CA LEU A 219 1.40 -10.45 10.34
C LEU A 219 2.73 -10.50 11.11
N ASP A 220 2.76 -11.23 12.22
CA ASP A 220 3.96 -11.62 12.94
C ASP A 220 4.39 -13.02 12.48
N LEU A 221 5.55 -13.09 11.83
CA LEU A 221 6.12 -14.31 11.26
C LEU A 221 7.02 -15.05 12.27
N GLY A 222 7.25 -14.47 13.46
CA GLY A 222 8.26 -14.92 14.40
C GLY A 222 9.61 -14.21 14.24
N ASP A 223 10.51 -14.43 15.18
CA ASP A 223 11.90 -13.93 15.18
C ASP A 223 12.07 -12.40 14.96
N GLY A 224 11.03 -11.65 15.36
CA GLY A 224 10.98 -10.19 15.21
C GLY A 224 10.80 -9.73 13.76
N THR A 225 10.26 -10.58 12.89
CA THR A 225 9.94 -10.25 11.49
C THR A 225 8.43 -10.11 11.33
N TYR A 226 8.02 -8.99 10.75
CA TYR A 226 6.62 -8.67 10.53
C TYR A 226 6.37 -8.37 9.05
N ALA A 227 5.29 -8.90 8.48
CA ALA A 227 4.86 -8.59 7.12
C ALA A 227 3.72 -7.58 7.16
N ALA A 228 3.80 -6.51 6.37
CA ALA A 228 2.73 -5.53 6.24
C ALA A 228 2.18 -5.50 4.80
N TYR A 229 0.86 -5.46 4.70
CA TYR A 229 0.09 -5.33 3.47
C TYR A 229 -0.71 -4.04 3.57
N ALA A 230 -0.48 -3.09 2.67
CA ALA A 230 -1.18 -1.80 2.67
C ALA A 230 -2.29 -1.73 1.62
N HIS A 231 -3.03 -0.62 1.64
CA HIS A 231 -4.06 -0.27 0.66
C HIS A 231 -5.19 -1.31 0.55
N VAL A 232 -5.46 -2.07 1.61
CA VAL A 232 -6.48 -3.13 1.65
C VAL A 232 -7.87 -2.56 1.33
N ARG A 233 -8.71 -3.35 0.65
CA ARG A 233 -10.07 -2.95 0.31
C ARG A 233 -10.91 -2.83 1.57
N ARG A 234 -11.74 -1.79 1.64
CA ARG A 234 -12.63 -1.58 2.78
C ARG A 234 -13.52 -2.79 3.05
N GLY A 235 -13.60 -3.22 4.30
CA GLY A 235 -14.48 -4.31 4.75
C GLY A 235 -14.15 -5.67 4.12
N SER A 236 -12.90 -5.89 3.70
CA SER A 236 -12.48 -7.12 3.00
C SER A 236 -11.55 -8.03 3.81
N SER A 237 -11.18 -7.65 5.04
CA SER A 237 -10.36 -8.50 5.89
C SER A 237 -11.11 -9.80 6.21
N LEU A 238 -10.45 -10.92 5.96
CA LEU A 238 -10.95 -12.27 6.27
C LEU A 238 -10.50 -12.75 7.66
N VAL A 239 -9.60 -11.99 8.29
CA VAL A 239 -8.94 -12.31 9.56
C VAL A 239 -9.10 -11.19 10.58
N ARG A 240 -8.88 -11.52 11.85
CA ARG A 240 -8.88 -10.61 13.00
C ARG A 240 -7.56 -10.68 13.75
N VAL A 241 -7.27 -9.64 14.52
CA VAL A 241 -6.09 -9.63 15.40
C VAL A 241 -6.17 -10.80 16.39
N GLY A 242 -5.08 -11.57 16.47
CA GLY A 242 -4.97 -12.78 17.27
C GLY A 242 -5.16 -14.08 16.47
N ASP A 243 -5.71 -14.03 15.26
CA ASP A 243 -5.87 -15.22 14.42
C ASP A 243 -4.49 -15.76 13.98
N ARG A 244 -4.40 -17.09 13.85
CA ARG A 244 -3.26 -17.75 13.20
C ARG A 244 -3.64 -18.09 11.77
N VAL A 245 -2.75 -17.78 10.84
CA VAL A 245 -2.93 -18.04 9.40
C VAL A 245 -1.82 -18.95 8.90
N ARG A 246 -2.11 -19.76 7.90
CA ARG A 246 -1.10 -20.58 7.21
C ARG A 246 -0.55 -19.86 5.98
N ALA A 247 0.67 -20.19 5.60
CA ALA A 247 1.26 -19.71 4.35
C ALA A 247 0.31 -20.01 3.16
N GLY A 248 0.07 -19.01 2.31
CA GLY A 248 -0.85 -19.08 1.17
C GLY A 248 -2.34 -18.86 1.51
N GLU A 249 -2.71 -18.74 2.79
CA GLU A 249 -4.10 -18.51 3.19
C GLU A 249 -4.59 -17.10 2.79
N PRO A 250 -5.80 -16.94 2.20
CA PRO A 250 -6.37 -15.63 1.93
C PRO A 250 -6.66 -14.83 3.22
N ILE A 251 -6.07 -13.65 3.35
CA ILE A 251 -6.23 -12.79 4.55
C ILE A 251 -7.08 -11.54 4.32
N ALA A 252 -7.12 -11.04 3.08
CA ALA A 252 -7.86 -9.83 2.71
C ALA A 252 -7.97 -9.71 1.19
N ARG A 253 -8.47 -8.57 0.69
CA ARG A 253 -8.46 -8.22 -0.73
C ARG A 253 -7.73 -6.91 -0.99
N CYS A 254 -7.03 -6.83 -2.12
CA CYS A 254 -6.36 -5.63 -2.59
C CYS A 254 -7.40 -4.52 -2.82
N GLY A 255 -7.08 -3.29 -2.39
CA GLY A 255 -7.96 -2.13 -2.46
C GLY A 255 -7.28 -0.92 -3.06
N ASN A 256 -7.74 0.26 -2.66
CA ASN A 256 -7.23 1.56 -3.06
C ASN A 256 -7.48 2.61 -1.98
N SER A 257 -7.21 2.25 -0.72
CA SER A 257 -7.33 3.14 0.44
C SER A 257 -5.97 3.77 0.79
N GLY A 258 -5.93 4.79 1.64
CA GLY A 258 -4.67 5.41 2.08
C GLY A 258 -4.07 6.38 1.08
N ASN A 259 -2.74 6.35 0.92
CA ASN A 259 -1.99 7.18 -0.02
C ASN A 259 -1.60 6.38 -1.27
N SER A 260 -2.59 5.97 -2.05
CA SER A 260 -2.39 5.18 -3.26
C SER A 260 -2.76 5.97 -4.53
N SER A 261 -2.03 5.76 -5.62
CA SER A 261 -2.37 6.30 -6.94
C SER A 261 -3.39 5.42 -7.67
N GLU A 262 -3.31 4.10 -7.53
CA GLU A 262 -4.19 3.12 -8.17
C GLU A 262 -4.27 1.83 -7.35
N PRO A 263 -5.25 0.95 -7.57
CA PRO A 263 -5.27 -0.35 -6.90
C PRO A 263 -3.98 -1.14 -7.13
N HIS A 264 -3.25 -1.40 -6.05
CA HIS A 264 -1.99 -2.15 -6.03
C HIS A 264 -1.77 -2.76 -4.64
N VAL A 265 -0.84 -3.70 -4.56
CA VAL A 265 -0.39 -4.30 -3.29
C VAL A 265 0.94 -3.67 -2.92
N HIS A 266 0.95 -2.87 -1.85
CA HIS A 266 2.18 -2.48 -1.15
C HIS A 266 2.49 -3.54 -0.12
N PHE A 267 3.64 -4.20 -0.27
CA PHE A 267 4.13 -5.25 0.62
C PHE A 267 5.50 -4.89 1.18
N GLN A 268 5.75 -5.21 2.45
CA GLN A 268 7.07 -5.07 3.07
C GLN A 268 7.26 -6.03 4.25
N LEU A 269 8.51 -6.42 4.50
CA LEU A 269 8.94 -7.00 5.78
C LEU A 269 9.60 -5.93 6.65
N MET A 270 9.43 -6.04 7.97
CA MET A 270 9.88 -5.04 8.93
C MET A 270 10.17 -5.62 10.32
N ASP A 271 10.97 -4.91 11.12
CA ASP A 271 11.48 -5.36 12.43
C ASP A 271 10.56 -5.09 13.64
N SER A 272 9.36 -4.58 13.39
CA SER A 272 8.41 -4.17 14.41
C SER A 272 6.99 -4.16 13.85
N PRO A 273 5.96 -4.55 14.63
CA PRO A 273 4.57 -4.52 14.16
C PRO A 273 4.04 -3.08 14.02
N ARG A 274 4.81 -2.11 14.54
CA ARG A 274 4.43 -0.71 14.59
C ARG A 274 4.98 0.04 13.38
N LEU A 275 4.10 0.31 12.42
CA LEU A 275 4.42 1.06 11.21
C LEU A 275 5.07 2.42 11.49
N ASP A 276 4.86 3.08 12.63
CA ASP A 276 5.45 4.40 12.91
C ASP A 276 6.95 4.39 13.21
N VAL A 277 7.51 3.24 13.58
CA VAL A 277 8.91 3.11 14.05
C VAL A 277 9.68 1.95 13.43
N ALA A 278 9.02 1.14 12.60
CA ALA A 278 9.61 -0.04 12.01
C ALA A 278 10.74 0.32 11.02
N ARG A 279 11.74 -0.55 10.93
CA ARG A 279 12.78 -0.53 9.92
C ARG A 279 12.53 -1.71 8.96
N GLY A 280 12.81 -1.48 7.68
CA GLY A 280 12.57 -2.50 6.66
C GLY A 280 13.58 -3.64 6.78
N ILE A 281 13.11 -4.86 6.54
CA ILE A 281 13.92 -6.07 6.44
C ILE A 281 13.92 -6.50 4.96
N PRO A 282 15.09 -6.83 4.36
CA PRO A 282 15.11 -7.35 3.00
C PRO A 282 14.39 -8.69 2.92
N PHE A 283 13.74 -8.96 1.80
CA PHE A 283 13.05 -10.23 1.57
C PHE A 283 13.31 -10.73 0.16
N THR A 284 12.98 -11.99 -0.09
CA THR A 284 12.87 -12.57 -1.43
C THR A 284 11.60 -13.41 -1.49
N TRP A 285 10.93 -13.46 -2.63
CA TRP A 285 9.80 -14.38 -2.80
C TRP A 285 10.26 -15.73 -3.32
N GLU A 286 9.72 -16.80 -2.73
CA GLU A 286 9.96 -18.16 -3.20
C GLU A 286 9.57 -18.29 -4.69
N GLY A 287 10.47 -18.86 -5.49
CA GLY A 287 10.26 -19.13 -6.92
C GLY A 287 10.26 -17.91 -7.85
N VAL A 288 10.10 -16.70 -7.33
CA VAL A 288 10.01 -15.45 -8.13
C VAL A 288 11.17 -14.49 -7.85
N GLY A 289 11.79 -14.56 -6.68
CA GLY A 289 12.79 -13.58 -6.26
C GLY A 289 12.17 -12.23 -5.90
N VAL A 290 12.87 -11.15 -6.25
CA VAL A 290 12.36 -9.77 -6.12
C VAL A 290 12.33 -9.15 -7.51
N PRO A 291 11.15 -9.04 -8.16
CA PRO A 291 11.04 -8.52 -9.52
C PRO A 291 11.49 -7.06 -9.62
N ALA A 292 12.17 -6.70 -10.70
CA ALA A 292 12.54 -5.31 -11.01
C ALA A 292 11.33 -4.49 -11.51
N ASN A 293 11.44 -3.16 -11.48
CA ASN A 293 10.41 -2.25 -11.96
C ASN A 293 10.03 -2.55 -13.41
N GLY A 294 8.75 -2.76 -13.66
CA GLY A 294 8.21 -3.15 -14.96
C GLY A 294 8.36 -4.64 -15.30
N GLU A 295 9.06 -5.43 -14.48
CA GLU A 295 9.15 -6.87 -14.65
C GLU A 295 7.80 -7.52 -14.30
N THR A 296 7.28 -8.29 -15.25
CA THR A 296 6.09 -9.13 -15.06
C THR A 296 6.51 -10.52 -14.58
N PHE A 297 5.83 -11.03 -13.56
CA PHE A 297 6.03 -12.35 -12.99
C PHE A 297 4.73 -13.12 -12.87
N LEU A 298 4.84 -14.45 -12.78
CA LEU A 298 3.73 -15.37 -12.60
C LEU A 298 3.92 -16.13 -11.29
N VAL A 299 2.91 -16.07 -10.43
CA VAL A 299 2.83 -16.89 -9.23
C VAL A 299 1.80 -17.97 -9.47
N GLY A 300 2.18 -19.23 -9.23
CA GLY A 300 1.26 -20.37 -9.29
C GLY A 300 0.06 -20.19 -8.35
N PRO A 301 -1.05 -20.92 -8.58
CA PRO A 301 -2.12 -20.98 -7.60
C PRO A 301 -1.55 -21.48 -6.27
N ALA A 302 -2.02 -20.92 -5.15
CA ALA A 302 -1.64 -21.39 -3.82
C ALA A 302 -1.91 -22.91 -3.76
N VAL A 303 -0.85 -23.70 -3.58
CA VAL A 303 -0.99 -25.15 -3.40
C VAL A 303 -1.71 -25.32 -2.08
N GLY A 304 -3.01 -25.61 -2.13
CA GLY A 304 -3.75 -26.07 -0.97
C GLY A 304 -3.04 -27.29 -0.44
N GLY A 305 -2.45 -27.18 0.76
CA GLY A 305 -1.79 -28.30 1.41
C GLY A 305 -2.82 -29.35 1.75
N ASP A 306 -2.92 -30.39 0.92
CA ASP A 306 -3.44 -31.69 1.31
C ASP A 306 -2.37 -32.38 2.15
N CYS A 307 -2.47 -32.27 3.48
CA CYS A 307 -1.86 -33.14 4.48
C CYS A 307 -2.77 -33.24 5.70
#